data_AF-A0A843TVV1-F1
#
_entry.id   AF-A0A843TVV1-F1
#
_cell.length_a   1.000
_cell.length_b   1.000
_cell.length_c   1.000
_cell.angle_alpha   90.00
_cell.angle_beta   90.00
_cell.angle_gamma   90.00
#
_symmetry.space_group_name_H-M   'P 1'
#
loop_
_entity.id
_entity.type
_entity.pdbx_description
1 polymer ?
#
loop_
_entity_poly.entity_id
_entity_poly.type
_entity_poly.pdbx_seq_one_letter_code
_entity_poly.pdbx_strand_id
1 'polypeptide(L)'
;MFNQDHNRDYIVQFPDRGPYYLSQESVTMKPHRKQHNRFSLRETATTTQSPHLWYSPEEVLKALKLFLDSGDKLEGSLTYRYDLVDLTRQVLSKLGNQIYLDVMVAYIEKDVNALTLRSQKLTELIKDIDTLLASDDNFLLGTWLESAKSLATNQKERKQYEWNARTQVTMWFDNTETNQSRLHDYANKCWSGLLESYYLPRASMYFSYLLESLRQGVHFPLEMWRREWISYSNKWQSGEELYPTKAIGNSHAIAKELAAKYFT
;
A
#
# COMPACT_ATOMS: atom_id res chain seq x y z
N MET A 1 4.32 -8.10 -24.77
CA MET A 1 4.25 -9.29 -23.91
C MET A 1 5.01 -8.96 -22.63
N PHE A 2 4.37 -8.25 -21.69
CA PHE A 2 4.95 -7.98 -20.38
C PHE A 2 4.57 -9.16 -19.49
N ASN A 3 5.57 -9.90 -19.02
CA ASN A 3 5.39 -11.04 -18.13
C ASN A 3 4.59 -10.59 -16.89
N GLN A 4 3.53 -11.32 -16.53
CA GLN A 4 2.72 -11.10 -15.33
C GLN A 4 3.46 -11.53 -14.03
N ASP A 5 4.78 -11.45 -14.01
CA ASP A 5 5.65 -12.08 -13.01
C ASP A 5 6.21 -11.06 -12.00
N HIS A 6 5.32 -10.26 -11.43
CA HIS A 6 5.73 -9.28 -10.41
C HIS A 6 4.96 -9.48 -9.12
N ASN A 7 5.73 -9.69 -8.05
CA ASN A 7 5.29 -9.71 -6.66
C ASN A 7 4.85 -8.30 -6.22
N ARG A 8 3.68 -7.86 -6.70
CA ARG A 8 3.13 -6.51 -6.48
C ARG A 8 2.51 -6.36 -5.09
N ASP A 9 2.61 -5.14 -4.55
CA ASP A 9 1.91 -4.69 -3.34
C ASP A 9 0.95 -3.57 -3.71
N TYR A 10 -0.36 -3.81 -3.66
CA TYR A 10 -1.38 -2.82 -4.07
C TYR A 10 -1.37 -1.57 -3.19
N ILE A 11 -0.87 -1.65 -1.95
CA ILE A 11 -0.76 -0.51 -1.04
C ILE A 11 0.17 0.60 -1.55
N VAL A 12 1.11 0.28 -2.45
CA VAL A 12 2.07 1.24 -3.05
C VAL A 12 2.06 1.24 -4.58
N GLN A 13 1.26 0.37 -5.17
CA GLN A 13 1.05 0.29 -6.62
C GLN A 13 -0.44 0.10 -6.88
N PHE A 14 -1.22 1.12 -6.58
CA PHE A 14 -2.67 1.05 -6.73
C PHE A 14 -3.06 1.04 -8.22
N PRO A 15 -3.98 0.19 -8.70
CA PRO A 15 -4.32 0.14 -10.12
C PRO A 15 -5.00 1.42 -10.64
N ASP A 16 -4.47 2.02 -11.72
CA ASP A 16 -5.11 3.13 -12.45
C ASP A 16 -6.13 2.66 -13.49
N ARG A 17 -7.17 1.95 -13.04
CA ARG A 17 -8.20 1.34 -13.91
C ARG A 17 -9.57 1.29 -13.24
N GLY A 18 -10.63 1.28 -14.05
CA GLY A 18 -12.01 1.13 -13.58
C GLY A 18 -12.29 -0.30 -13.10
N PRO A 19 -13.26 -0.53 -12.21
CA PRO A 19 -13.35 -1.75 -11.40
C PRO A 19 -13.68 -3.06 -12.14
N TYR A 20 -14.17 -3.00 -13.37
CA TYR A 20 -14.67 -4.17 -14.11
C TYR A 20 -13.59 -4.95 -14.87
N TYR A 21 -12.31 -4.56 -14.83
CA TYR A 21 -11.25 -5.36 -15.47
C TYR A 21 -11.12 -6.78 -14.88
N LEU A 22 -11.59 -6.99 -13.64
CA LEU A 22 -11.67 -8.29 -12.97
C LEU A 22 -12.85 -9.15 -13.44
N SER A 23 -13.86 -8.56 -14.09
CA SER A 23 -15.08 -9.27 -14.52
C SER A 23 -15.01 -9.80 -15.95
N GLN A 24 -14.07 -9.33 -16.78
CA GLN A 24 -13.94 -9.71 -18.19
C GLN A 24 -13.24 -11.07 -18.41
N GLU A 25 -12.67 -11.67 -17.36
CA GLU A 25 -12.08 -13.01 -17.38
C GLU A 25 -12.60 -13.79 -16.17
N SER A 26 -13.54 -14.72 -16.42
CA SER A 26 -14.27 -15.60 -15.50
C SER A 26 -13.61 -15.87 -14.13
N VAL A 27 -14.12 -15.22 -13.07
CA VAL A 27 -13.86 -15.58 -11.68
C VAL A 27 -14.46 -16.96 -11.39
N THR A 28 -13.65 -18.02 -11.46
CA THR A 28 -14.09 -19.37 -11.06
C THR A 28 -13.80 -19.56 -9.57
N MET A 29 -14.74 -19.15 -8.72
CA MET A 29 -14.71 -19.45 -7.28
C MET A 29 -15.28 -20.85 -7.03
N LYS A 30 -14.47 -21.78 -6.49
CA LYS A 30 -14.99 -23.06 -5.97
C LYS A 30 -15.67 -22.84 -4.60
N PRO A 31 -16.80 -23.52 -4.31
CA PRO A 31 -17.56 -23.31 -3.08
C PRO A 31 -16.79 -23.82 -1.86
N HIS A 32 -16.78 -23.04 -0.78
CA HIS A 32 -16.04 -23.33 0.45
C HIS A 32 -16.90 -23.95 1.55
N ARG A 33 -16.33 -24.93 2.25
CA ARG A 33 -16.85 -25.56 3.47
C ARG A 33 -16.41 -24.71 4.67
N LYS A 34 -17.34 -24.41 5.58
CA LYS A 34 -17.13 -23.53 6.74
C LYS A 34 -15.95 -23.98 7.62
N GLN A 35 -14.94 -23.13 7.77
CA GLN A 35 -13.98 -23.17 8.87
C GLN A 35 -13.88 -21.78 9.50
N HIS A 36 -13.99 -21.75 10.83
CA HIS A 36 -13.91 -20.54 11.65
C HIS A 36 -12.43 -20.22 11.93
N ASN A 37 -11.80 -19.41 11.07
CA ASN A 37 -10.58 -18.66 11.39
C ASN A 37 -10.77 -17.24 10.82
N ARG A 38 -10.52 -16.20 11.61
CA ARG A 38 -10.91 -14.83 11.27
C ARG A 38 -10.15 -14.23 10.09
N PHE A 39 -8.98 -14.76 9.71
CA PHE A 39 -8.28 -14.44 8.47
C PHE A 39 -7.45 -15.65 8.01
N SER A 40 -7.78 -16.22 6.85
CA SER A 40 -6.97 -17.25 6.18
C SER A 40 -6.28 -16.59 4.99
N LEU A 41 -4.94 -16.59 5.00
CA LEU A 41 -4.12 -16.19 3.86
C LEU A 41 -4.23 -17.29 2.81
N ARG A 42 -5.29 -17.26 2.01
CA ARG A 42 -5.52 -18.28 0.98
C ARG A 42 -4.39 -18.28 -0.04
N GLU A 43 -3.85 -19.47 -0.32
CA GLU A 43 -3.25 -19.78 -1.63
C GLU A 43 -4.37 -19.67 -2.67
N THR A 44 -4.49 -18.51 -3.30
CA THR A 44 -5.44 -18.32 -4.40
C THR A 44 -4.91 -19.06 -5.62
N ALA A 45 -5.64 -20.10 -6.06
CA ALA A 45 -5.47 -20.67 -7.39
C ALA A 45 -5.39 -19.52 -8.41
N THR A 46 -4.42 -19.61 -9.32
CA THR A 46 -4.01 -18.59 -10.28
C THR A 46 -5.17 -18.06 -11.13
N THR A 47 -5.83 -17.01 -10.65
CA THR A 47 -6.51 -16.03 -11.50
C THR A 47 -5.45 -15.13 -12.12
N THR A 48 -5.60 -14.79 -13.40
CA THR A 48 -4.67 -14.00 -14.24
C THR A 48 -4.33 -12.59 -13.71
N GLN A 49 -4.84 -12.20 -12.54
CA GLN A 49 -4.82 -10.82 -12.03
C GLN A 49 -4.55 -10.66 -10.53
N SER A 50 -4.41 -11.76 -9.76
CA SER A 50 -3.78 -11.67 -8.44
C SER A 50 -2.28 -11.44 -8.66
N PRO A 51 -1.59 -10.60 -7.85
CA PRO A 51 -0.14 -10.47 -7.94
C PRO A 51 0.51 -11.85 -7.91
N HIS A 52 1.40 -12.14 -8.86
CA HIS A 52 2.09 -13.42 -8.88
C HIS A 52 2.91 -13.55 -7.60
N LEU A 53 2.60 -14.57 -6.81
CA LEU A 53 3.33 -14.94 -5.60
C LEU A 53 4.08 -16.22 -5.90
N TRP A 54 5.41 -16.12 -5.97
CA TRP A 54 6.31 -17.25 -6.15
C TRP A 54 6.65 -17.96 -4.81
N TYR A 55 5.97 -17.58 -3.72
CA TYR A 55 6.11 -18.15 -2.37
C TYR A 55 4.76 -18.15 -1.65
N SER A 56 4.62 -18.97 -0.61
CA SER A 56 3.43 -19.02 0.25
C SER A 56 3.44 -17.89 1.29
N PRO A 57 2.41 -17.01 1.34
CA PRO A 57 2.26 -16.03 2.41
C PRO A 57 2.16 -16.63 3.81
N GLU A 58 1.65 -17.86 3.94
CA GLU A 58 1.53 -18.55 5.22
C GLU A 58 2.91 -18.91 5.81
N GLU A 59 3.86 -19.32 4.97
CA GLU A 59 5.24 -19.58 5.41
C GLU A 59 5.95 -18.29 5.84
N VAL A 60 5.70 -17.17 5.17
CA VAL A 60 6.25 -15.86 5.60
C VAL A 60 5.61 -15.41 6.92
N LEU A 61 4.31 -15.63 7.12
CA LEU A 61 3.65 -15.37 8.40
C LEU A 61 4.21 -16.25 9.52
N LYS A 62 4.52 -17.52 9.23
CA LYS A 62 5.17 -18.42 10.18
C LYS A 62 6.58 -17.94 10.54
N ALA A 63 7.36 -17.47 9.56
CA ALA A 63 8.65 -16.85 9.80
C ALA A 63 8.52 -15.61 10.70
N LEU A 64 7.53 -14.75 10.46
CA LEU A 64 7.25 -13.58 11.31
C LEU A 64 6.95 -13.99 12.76
N LYS A 65 6.13 -15.03 12.98
CA LYS A 65 5.84 -15.53 14.33
C LYS A 65 7.11 -15.97 15.06
N LEU A 66 7.98 -16.72 14.39
CA LEU A 66 9.28 -17.13 14.96
C LEU A 66 10.22 -15.94 15.24
N PHE A 67 10.20 -14.93 14.37
CA PHE A 67 10.95 -13.69 14.58
C PHE A 67 10.46 -12.95 15.83
N LEU A 68 9.15 -12.79 15.99
CA LEU A 68 8.53 -12.13 17.15
C LEU A 68 8.82 -12.86 18.46
N ASP A 69 8.73 -14.20 18.46
CA ASP A 69 9.04 -15.05 19.62
C ASP A 69 10.51 -14.93 20.08
N SER A 70 11.41 -14.56 19.16
CA SER A 70 12.83 -14.37 19.44
C SER A 70 13.16 -12.94 19.91
N GLY A 71 12.20 -12.01 19.81
CA GLY A 71 12.49 -10.57 19.93
C GLY A 71 12.92 -10.10 21.31
N ASP A 72 12.41 -10.70 22.38
CA ASP A 72 12.82 -10.35 23.76
C ASP A 72 14.34 -10.55 23.98
N LYS A 73 14.99 -11.43 23.19
CA LYS A 73 16.44 -11.69 23.25
C LYS A 73 17.26 -10.83 22.30
N LEU A 74 16.62 -10.22 21.31
CA LEU A 74 17.27 -9.54 20.17
C LEU A 74 16.89 -8.05 20.05
N GLU A 75 16.08 -7.52 20.96
CA GLU A 75 15.56 -6.14 20.92
C GLU A 75 16.69 -5.08 20.83
N GLY A 76 17.85 -5.34 21.44
CA GLY A 76 19.02 -4.44 21.36
C GLY A 76 19.77 -4.47 20.02
N SER A 77 19.44 -5.41 19.11
CA SER A 77 20.10 -5.53 17.81
C SER A 77 19.40 -4.68 16.75
N LEU A 78 20.13 -3.70 16.20
CA LEU A 78 19.61 -2.82 15.15
C LEU A 78 19.25 -3.57 13.86
N THR A 79 20.02 -4.61 13.51
CA THR A 79 19.74 -5.42 12.32
C THR A 79 18.50 -6.28 12.51
N TYR A 80 18.31 -6.85 13.71
CA TYR A 80 17.08 -7.58 14.04
C TYR A 80 15.85 -6.67 13.95
N ARG A 81 15.94 -5.44 14.48
CA ARG A 81 14.86 -4.45 14.40
C ARG A 81 14.48 -4.16 12.95
N TYR A 82 15.47 -3.91 12.09
CA TYR A 82 15.26 -3.68 10.66
C TYR A 82 14.56 -4.87 10.00
N ASP A 83 15.09 -6.08 10.19
CA ASP A 83 14.54 -7.30 9.60
C ASP A 83 13.12 -7.58 10.08
N LEU A 84 12.83 -7.31 11.37
CA LEU A 84 11.49 -7.45 11.94
C LEU A 84 10.50 -6.47 11.29
N VAL A 85 10.88 -5.21 11.12
CA VAL A 85 10.04 -4.19 10.47
C VAL A 85 9.77 -4.58 9.02
N ASP A 86 10.80 -4.98 8.25
CA ASP A 86 10.62 -5.37 6.85
C ASP A 86 9.77 -6.63 6.69
N LEU A 87 10.01 -7.65 7.51
CA LEU A 87 9.24 -8.90 7.47
C LEU A 87 7.78 -8.66 7.86
N THR A 88 7.53 -7.84 8.88
CA THR A 88 6.16 -7.48 9.30
C THR A 88 5.46 -6.68 8.20
N ARG A 89 6.15 -5.70 7.61
CA ARG A 89 5.66 -4.93 6.46
C ARG A 89 5.30 -5.87 5.30
N GLN A 90 6.15 -6.84 4.98
CA GLN A 90 5.92 -7.79 3.90
C GLN A 90 4.64 -8.62 4.12
N VAL A 91 4.45 -9.15 5.33
CA VAL A 91 3.25 -9.92 5.69
C VAL A 91 1.99 -9.05 5.60
N LEU A 92 2.03 -7.83 6.13
CA LEU A 92 0.90 -6.89 6.08
C LEU A 92 0.59 -6.43 4.65
N SER A 93 1.60 -6.19 3.81
CA SER A 93 1.40 -5.89 2.38
C SER A 93 0.61 -6.99 1.67
N LYS A 94 0.89 -8.27 1.98
CA LYS A 94 0.16 -9.40 1.38
C LYS A 94 -1.26 -9.54 1.88
N LEU A 95 -1.50 -9.24 3.15
CA LEU A 95 -2.85 -9.08 3.64
C LEU A 95 -3.57 -7.92 2.92
N GLY A 96 -2.90 -6.80 2.70
CA GLY A 96 -3.42 -5.67 1.94
C GLY A 96 -3.84 -6.04 0.52
N ASN A 97 -3.08 -6.91 -0.14
CA ASN A 97 -3.47 -7.44 -1.45
C ASN A 97 -4.78 -8.22 -1.39
N GLN A 98 -4.94 -9.11 -0.41
CA GLN A 98 -6.17 -9.87 -0.24
C GLN A 98 -7.37 -8.96 0.04
N ILE A 99 -7.21 -7.99 0.96
CA ILE A 99 -8.30 -7.05 1.29
C ILE A 99 -8.70 -6.22 0.07
N TYR A 100 -7.73 -5.80 -0.75
CA TYR A 100 -8.03 -5.09 -2.00
C TYR A 100 -8.86 -5.96 -2.95
N LEU A 101 -8.52 -7.23 -3.13
CA LEU A 101 -9.32 -8.14 -3.95
C LEU A 101 -10.75 -8.30 -3.38
N ASP A 102 -10.89 -8.39 -2.05
CA ASP A 102 -12.20 -8.44 -1.39
C ASP A 102 -13.03 -7.16 -1.61
N VAL A 103 -12.40 -5.99 -1.63
CA VAL A 103 -13.04 -4.70 -2.01
C VAL A 103 -13.61 -4.80 -3.43
N MET A 104 -12.83 -5.33 -4.38
CA MET A 104 -13.26 -5.43 -5.77
C MET A 104 -14.39 -6.45 -5.95
N VAL A 105 -14.35 -7.58 -5.24
CA VAL A 105 -15.44 -8.57 -5.22
C VAL A 105 -16.72 -7.93 -4.69
N ALA A 106 -16.65 -7.24 -3.54
CA ALA A 106 -17.81 -6.56 -2.98
C ALA A 106 -18.42 -5.52 -3.94
N TYR A 107 -17.58 -4.80 -4.68
CA TYR A 107 -18.04 -3.88 -5.71
C TYR A 107 -18.76 -4.59 -6.86
N ILE A 108 -18.21 -5.70 -7.38
CA ILE A 108 -18.82 -6.49 -8.46
C ILE A 108 -20.16 -7.09 -8.02
N GLU A 109 -20.24 -7.57 -6.78
CA GLU A 109 -21.47 -8.10 -6.18
C GLU A 109 -22.47 -7.02 -5.79
N LYS A 110 -22.10 -5.73 -5.95
CA LYS A 110 -22.89 -4.55 -5.56
C LYS A 110 -23.25 -4.53 -4.08
N ASP A 111 -22.44 -5.16 -3.23
CA ASP A 111 -22.61 -5.15 -1.78
C ASP A 111 -21.96 -3.90 -1.17
N VAL A 112 -22.78 -2.86 -0.97
CA VAL A 112 -22.34 -1.57 -0.41
C VAL A 112 -21.79 -1.72 1.02
N ASN A 113 -22.35 -2.63 1.82
CA ASN A 113 -21.92 -2.82 3.21
C ASN A 113 -20.55 -3.51 3.26
N ALA A 114 -20.38 -4.59 2.50
CA ALA A 114 -19.09 -5.25 2.37
C ALA A 114 -18.04 -4.31 1.78
N LEU A 115 -18.38 -3.57 0.73
CA LEU A 115 -17.47 -2.59 0.12
C LEU A 115 -17.01 -1.56 1.15
N THR A 116 -17.94 -0.96 1.89
CA THR A 116 -17.63 0.03 2.93
C THR A 116 -16.69 -0.54 3.99
N LEU A 117 -17.01 -1.73 4.52
CA LEU A 117 -16.21 -2.37 5.56
C LEU A 117 -14.80 -2.74 5.08
N ARG A 118 -14.67 -3.32 3.89
CA ARG A 118 -13.38 -3.75 3.34
C ARG A 118 -12.50 -2.57 2.95
N SER A 119 -13.09 -1.51 2.37
CA SER A 119 -12.37 -0.27 2.07
C SER A 119 -11.83 0.38 3.34
N GLN A 120 -12.65 0.47 4.40
CA GLN A 120 -12.20 0.96 5.71
C GLN A 120 -11.06 0.10 6.26
N LYS A 121 -11.18 -1.22 6.18
CA LYS A 121 -10.15 -2.14 6.67
C LYS A 121 -8.81 -1.97 5.94
N LEU A 122 -8.83 -1.73 4.63
CA LEU A 122 -7.61 -1.46 3.86
C LEU A 122 -7.01 -0.11 4.22
N THR A 123 -7.83 0.94 4.40
CA THR A 123 -7.32 2.25 4.84
C THR A 123 -6.71 2.20 6.24
N GLU A 124 -7.30 1.43 7.16
CA GLU A 124 -6.74 1.17 8.50
C GLU A 124 -5.40 0.45 8.40
N LEU A 125 -5.33 -0.62 7.59
CA LEU A 125 -4.09 -1.37 7.38
C LEU A 125 -2.96 -0.49 6.84
N ILE A 126 -3.23 0.42 5.91
CA ILE A 126 -2.20 1.33 5.38
C ILE A 126 -1.63 2.22 6.49
N LYS A 127 -2.48 2.75 7.39
CA LYS A 127 -2.04 3.57 8.53
C LYS A 127 -1.23 2.77 9.55
N ASP A 128 -1.64 1.54 9.80
CA ASP A 128 -0.92 0.63 10.70
C ASP A 128 0.46 0.28 10.14
N ILE A 129 0.57 0.05 8.82
CA ILE A 129 1.86 -0.14 8.17
C ILE A 129 2.70 1.14 8.25
N ASP A 130 2.14 2.34 8.05
CA ASP A 130 2.87 3.60 8.22
C ASP A 130 3.45 3.71 9.65
N THR A 131 2.65 3.38 10.66
CA THR A 131 3.06 3.37 12.07
C THR A 131 4.21 2.39 12.33
N LEU A 132 4.15 1.19 11.76
CA LEU A 132 5.24 0.21 11.84
C LEU A 132 6.52 0.76 11.21
N LEU A 133 6.44 1.33 10.01
CA LEU A 133 7.58 1.89 9.29
C LEU A 133 8.18 3.10 10.02
N ALA A 134 7.36 3.88 10.73
CA ALA A 134 7.82 5.01 11.53
C ALA A 134 8.76 4.61 12.68
N SER A 135 8.79 3.33 13.05
CA SER A 135 9.59 2.82 14.17
C SER A 135 11.06 2.52 13.86
N ASP A 136 11.50 2.70 12.60
CA ASP A 136 12.90 2.51 12.20
C ASP A 136 13.35 3.58 11.18
N ASP A 137 14.52 4.21 11.44
CA ASP A 137 15.10 5.31 10.65
C ASP A 137 15.25 4.97 9.16
N ASN A 138 15.38 3.68 8.82
CA ASN A 138 15.59 3.21 7.44
C ASN A 138 14.32 3.21 6.58
N PHE A 139 13.14 3.45 7.17
CA PHE A 139 11.85 3.42 6.48
C PHE A 139 11.13 4.77 6.48
N LEU A 140 11.85 5.89 6.67
CA LEU A 140 11.25 7.22 6.78
C LEU A 140 11.37 7.99 5.46
N LEU A 141 10.29 8.60 4.99
CA LEU A 141 10.33 9.51 3.84
C LEU A 141 11.21 10.74 4.12
N GLY A 142 11.20 11.24 5.37
CA GLY A 142 11.92 12.46 5.73
C GLY A 142 13.43 12.36 5.51
N THR A 143 14.03 11.19 5.74
CA THR A 143 15.48 11.00 5.53
C THR A 143 15.86 11.15 4.07
N TRP A 144 15.03 10.61 3.16
CA TRP A 144 15.17 10.78 1.70
C TRP A 144 15.05 12.26 1.28
N LEU A 145 14.01 12.94 1.74
CA LEU A 145 13.76 14.33 1.35
C LEU A 145 14.80 15.30 1.90
N GLU A 146 15.21 15.15 3.17
CA GLU A 146 16.28 15.99 3.73
C GLU A 146 17.64 15.70 3.09
N SER A 147 17.93 14.45 2.72
CA SER A 147 19.15 14.12 1.97
C SER A 147 19.19 14.80 0.60
N ALA A 148 18.06 14.89 -0.11
CA ALA A 148 18.01 15.60 -1.39
C ALA A 148 18.21 17.11 -1.18
N LYS A 149 17.55 17.67 -0.16
CA LYS A 149 17.64 19.09 0.18
C LYS A 149 19.02 19.52 0.66
N SER A 150 19.79 18.66 1.32
CA SER A 150 21.12 18.99 1.80
C SER A 150 22.16 19.18 0.68
N LEU A 151 21.84 18.73 -0.54
CA LEU A 151 22.70 18.92 -1.71
C LEU A 151 22.56 20.32 -2.34
N ALA A 152 21.54 21.08 -1.97
CA ALA A 152 21.26 22.39 -2.55
C ALA A 152 22.16 23.49 -1.98
N THR A 153 22.57 24.43 -2.83
CA THR A 153 23.38 25.60 -2.44
C THR A 153 22.54 26.84 -2.12
N ASN A 154 21.26 26.83 -2.52
CA ASN A 154 20.34 27.93 -2.34
C ASN A 154 18.88 27.45 -2.23
N GLN A 155 17.97 28.34 -1.83
CA GLN A 155 16.56 27.99 -1.59
C GLN A 155 15.83 27.50 -2.85
N LYS A 156 16.17 28.04 -4.03
CA LYS A 156 15.55 27.61 -5.29
C LYS A 156 15.92 26.17 -5.62
N GLU A 157 17.20 25.82 -5.48
CA GLU A 157 17.68 24.44 -5.60
C GLU A 157 17.06 23.53 -4.55
N ARG A 158 16.96 23.99 -3.28
CA ARG A 158 16.38 23.19 -2.20
C ARG A 158 14.95 22.75 -2.54
N LYS A 159 14.12 23.66 -3.04
CA LYS A 159 12.75 23.36 -3.50
C LYS A 159 12.75 22.42 -4.71
N GLN A 160 13.62 22.67 -5.70
CA GLN A 160 13.71 21.81 -6.88
C GLN A 160 14.16 20.38 -6.55
N TYR A 161 15.12 20.21 -5.64
CA TYR A 161 15.64 18.91 -5.25
C TYR A 161 14.64 18.14 -4.40
N GLU A 162 13.87 18.80 -3.53
CA GLU A 162 12.75 18.17 -2.84
C GLU A 162 11.67 17.71 -3.84
N TRP A 163 11.28 18.57 -4.80
CA TRP A 163 10.33 18.20 -5.85
C TRP A 163 10.82 17.01 -6.67
N ASN A 164 12.11 16.98 -7.06
CA ASN A 164 12.73 15.86 -7.77
C ASN A 164 12.65 14.56 -6.94
N ALA A 165 12.98 14.64 -5.65
CA ALA A 165 12.99 13.51 -4.73
C ALA A 165 11.59 12.92 -4.50
N ARG A 166 10.58 13.79 -4.33
CA ARG A 166 9.16 13.40 -4.26
C ARG A 166 8.69 12.77 -5.56
N THR A 167 9.05 13.38 -6.68
CA THR A 167 8.62 12.92 -8.02
C THR A 167 9.19 11.56 -8.37
N GLN A 168 10.47 11.32 -8.08
CA GLN A 168 11.15 10.05 -8.39
C GLN A 168 10.44 8.84 -7.78
N VAL A 169 9.96 8.93 -6.54
CA VAL A 169 9.33 7.81 -5.83
C VAL A 169 7.80 7.71 -6.04
N THR A 170 7.23 8.58 -6.88
CA THR A 170 5.77 8.67 -7.13
C THR A 170 5.43 8.69 -8.63
N MET A 171 5.07 9.84 -9.21
CA MET A 171 4.67 9.99 -10.63
C MET A 171 5.83 9.80 -11.61
N TRP A 172 7.08 9.96 -11.16
CA TRP A 172 8.32 9.76 -11.93
C TRP A 172 8.59 10.77 -13.05
N PHE A 173 7.68 10.90 -14.02
CA PHE A 173 7.80 11.78 -15.19
C PHE A 173 6.48 12.53 -15.42
N ASP A 174 6.43 13.34 -16.48
CA ASP A 174 5.27 14.14 -16.86
C ASP A 174 3.97 13.32 -16.98
N ASN A 175 2.88 13.99 -16.62
CA ASN A 175 1.51 13.52 -16.75
C ASN A 175 0.66 14.57 -17.47
N THR A 176 -0.56 14.19 -17.83
CA THR A 176 -1.60 15.14 -18.27
C THR A 176 -2.68 15.21 -17.21
N GLU A 177 -3.67 16.09 -17.39
CA GLU A 177 -4.81 16.19 -16.47
C GLU A 177 -5.53 14.85 -16.23
N THR A 178 -5.51 13.93 -17.17
CA THR A 178 -6.26 12.66 -17.11
C THR A 178 -5.41 11.43 -17.35
N ASN A 179 -4.12 11.58 -17.67
CA ASN A 179 -3.21 10.46 -17.87
C ASN A 179 -2.00 10.60 -16.97
N GLN A 180 -1.81 9.63 -16.09
CA GLN A 180 -0.57 9.50 -15.32
C GLN A 180 0.62 9.16 -16.21
N SER A 181 1.82 9.35 -15.65
CA SER A 181 3.06 8.87 -16.25
C SER A 181 3.03 7.36 -16.48
N ARG A 182 3.68 6.92 -17.57
CA ARG A 182 3.92 5.50 -17.84
C ARG A 182 4.83 4.84 -16.80
N LEU A 183 5.57 5.64 -16.03
CA LEU A 183 6.46 5.22 -14.96
C LEU A 183 5.89 5.54 -13.57
N HIS A 184 4.60 5.88 -13.44
CA HIS A 184 3.97 6.05 -12.14
C HIS A 184 4.23 4.82 -11.26
N ASP A 185 4.52 5.06 -9.98
CA ASP A 185 4.86 4.06 -8.98
C ASP A 185 6.02 3.13 -9.37
N TYR A 186 6.81 3.40 -10.43
CA TYR A 186 7.91 2.52 -10.83
C TYR A 186 8.97 2.37 -9.73
N ALA A 187 9.32 3.48 -9.08
CA ALA A 187 10.26 3.51 -7.96
C ALA A 187 9.54 3.71 -6.62
N ASN A 188 8.33 3.16 -6.48
CA ASN A 188 7.56 3.17 -5.23
C ASN A 188 8.39 2.71 -4.02
N LYS A 189 7.97 3.16 -2.84
CA LYS A 189 8.58 2.81 -1.55
C LYS A 189 7.50 2.60 -0.52
N CYS A 190 7.72 1.64 0.37
CA CYS A 190 6.97 1.53 1.62
C CYS A 190 7.73 2.33 2.69
N TRP A 191 7.50 3.64 2.73
CA TRP A 191 8.08 4.53 3.74
C TRP A 191 6.99 5.20 4.56
N SER A 192 7.22 5.34 5.86
CA SER A 192 6.39 6.17 6.72
C SER A 192 6.39 7.61 6.23
N GLY A 193 5.23 8.25 6.34
CA GLY A 193 4.94 9.53 5.72
C GLY A 193 4.49 9.36 4.28
N LEU A 194 5.15 8.54 3.46
CA LEU A 194 4.74 8.34 2.05
C LEU A 194 3.44 7.52 1.96
N LEU A 195 3.27 6.49 2.78
CA LEU A 195 2.04 5.70 2.80
C LEU A 195 0.84 6.57 3.16
N GLU A 196 0.92 7.29 4.28
CA GLU A 196 -0.21 8.09 4.77
C GLU A 196 -0.46 9.36 3.93
N SER A 197 0.58 10.02 3.42
CA SER A 197 0.41 11.30 2.71
C SER A 197 0.23 11.17 1.20
N TYR A 198 0.59 10.04 0.57
CA TYR A 198 0.49 9.87 -0.88
C TYR A 198 -0.43 8.71 -1.29
N TYR A 199 -0.16 7.51 -0.77
CA TYR A 199 -0.87 6.30 -1.20
C TYR A 199 -2.27 6.18 -0.58
N LEU A 200 -2.41 6.47 0.72
CA LEU A 200 -3.68 6.38 1.42
C LEU A 200 -4.75 7.33 0.84
N PRO A 201 -4.48 8.62 0.54
CA PRO A 201 -5.46 9.51 -0.08
C PRO A 201 -5.90 8.99 -1.45
N ARG A 202 -4.98 8.48 -2.28
CA ARG A 202 -5.31 7.90 -3.59
C ARG A 202 -6.23 6.67 -3.46
N ALA A 203 -5.93 5.76 -2.54
CA ALA A 203 -6.78 4.59 -2.27
C ALA A 203 -8.17 5.03 -1.77
N SER A 204 -8.22 5.99 -0.84
CA SER A 204 -9.46 6.51 -0.26
C SER A 204 -10.34 7.20 -1.29
N MET A 205 -9.74 8.00 -2.20
CA MET A 205 -10.44 8.58 -3.35
C MET A 205 -11.05 7.48 -4.22
N TYR A 206 -10.28 6.44 -4.56
CA TYR A 206 -10.80 5.33 -5.38
C TYR A 206 -12.01 4.65 -4.74
N PHE A 207 -11.91 4.29 -3.46
CA PHE A 207 -13.02 3.65 -2.74
C PHE A 207 -14.25 4.55 -2.62
N SER A 208 -14.06 5.85 -2.47
CA SER A 208 -15.16 6.81 -2.44
C SER A 208 -15.92 6.84 -3.77
N TYR A 209 -15.19 6.83 -4.89
CA TYR A 209 -15.78 6.75 -6.23
C TYR A 209 -16.47 5.40 -6.49
N LEU A 210 -15.92 4.29 -5.99
CA LEU A 210 -16.58 2.99 -6.04
C LEU A 210 -17.92 3.02 -5.29
N LEU A 211 -17.92 3.47 -4.05
CA LEU A 211 -19.13 3.56 -3.23
C LEU A 211 -20.18 4.46 -3.86
N GLU A 212 -19.78 5.63 -4.35
CA GLU A 212 -20.71 6.60 -4.93
C GLU A 212 -21.33 6.07 -6.23
N SER A 213 -20.51 5.46 -7.09
CA SER A 213 -21.03 4.87 -8.34
C SER A 213 -22.05 3.75 -8.08
N LEU A 214 -21.84 2.91 -7.06
CA LEU A 214 -22.84 1.92 -6.66
C LEU A 214 -24.12 2.55 -6.09
N ARG A 215 -24.00 3.55 -5.20
CA ARG A 215 -25.15 4.21 -4.58
C ARG A 215 -26.03 4.93 -5.59
N GLN A 216 -25.42 5.56 -6.58
CA GLN A 216 -26.13 6.25 -7.66
C GLN A 216 -26.60 5.30 -8.78
N GLY A 217 -26.11 4.06 -8.80
CA GLY A 217 -26.40 3.11 -9.88
C GLY A 217 -25.77 3.49 -11.23
N VAL A 218 -24.65 4.21 -11.21
CA VAL A 218 -23.95 4.69 -12.41
C VAL A 218 -22.62 3.94 -12.62
N HIS A 219 -22.03 4.09 -13.80
CA HIS A 219 -20.69 3.56 -14.04
C HIS A 219 -19.63 4.37 -13.27
N PHE A 220 -18.57 3.68 -12.82
CA PHE A 220 -17.41 4.31 -12.21
C PHE A 220 -16.82 5.40 -13.15
N PRO A 221 -16.81 6.68 -12.74
CA PRO A 221 -16.39 7.76 -13.63
C PRO A 221 -14.86 7.88 -13.64
N LEU A 222 -14.23 6.99 -14.41
CA LEU A 222 -12.77 6.81 -14.46
C LEU A 222 -11.99 8.10 -14.75
N GLU A 223 -12.47 8.93 -15.68
CA GLU A 223 -11.77 10.16 -16.04
C GLU A 223 -11.82 11.22 -14.93
N MET A 224 -12.96 11.35 -14.25
CA MET A 224 -13.09 12.28 -13.11
C MET A 224 -12.18 11.86 -11.95
N TRP A 225 -12.19 10.56 -11.63
CA TRP A 225 -11.29 10.02 -10.62
C TRP A 225 -9.82 10.27 -10.99
N ARG A 226 -9.43 10.01 -12.24
CA ARG A 226 -8.07 10.28 -12.75
C ARG A 226 -7.66 11.73 -12.58
N ARG A 227 -8.53 12.64 -12.99
CA ARG A 227 -8.30 14.08 -12.85
C ARG A 227 -8.04 14.48 -11.40
N GLU A 228 -8.82 13.95 -10.48
CA GLU A 228 -8.69 14.27 -9.06
C GLU A 228 -7.40 13.72 -8.46
N TRP A 229 -7.11 12.43 -8.62
CA TRP A 229 -5.93 11.84 -7.98
C TRP A 229 -4.62 12.31 -8.63
N ILE A 230 -4.60 12.59 -9.94
CA ILE A 230 -3.42 13.16 -10.61
C ILE A 230 -3.19 14.60 -10.13
N SER A 231 -4.24 15.41 -10.02
CA SER A 231 -4.14 16.75 -9.44
C SER A 231 -3.59 16.71 -8.02
N TYR A 232 -4.08 15.77 -7.20
CA TYR A 232 -3.56 15.54 -5.86
C TYR A 232 -2.07 15.18 -5.86
N SER A 233 -1.66 14.23 -6.71
CA SER A 233 -0.26 13.81 -6.83
C SER A 233 0.66 14.99 -7.17
N ASN A 234 0.28 15.82 -8.15
CA ASN A 234 1.07 16.97 -8.56
C ASN A 234 1.20 18.01 -7.44
N LYS A 235 0.12 18.24 -6.68
CA LYS A 235 0.15 19.11 -5.49
C LYS A 235 1.07 18.55 -4.42
N TRP A 236 0.97 17.26 -4.10
CA TRP A 236 1.82 16.60 -3.11
C TRP A 236 3.32 16.67 -3.46
N GLN A 237 3.66 16.50 -4.75
CA GLN A 237 5.04 16.64 -5.24
C GLN A 237 5.58 18.05 -5.12
N SER A 238 4.70 19.04 -5.26
CA SER A 238 5.02 20.47 -5.13
C SER A 238 4.94 20.96 -3.67
N GLY A 239 4.57 20.08 -2.74
CA GLY A 239 4.47 20.38 -1.32
C GLY A 239 5.83 20.53 -0.64
N GLU A 240 5.82 21.24 0.49
CA GLU A 240 6.99 21.49 1.35
C GLU A 240 6.75 20.97 2.78
N GLU A 241 5.81 20.03 2.95
CA GLU A 241 5.50 19.44 4.26
C GLU A 241 6.72 18.72 4.83
N LEU A 242 6.92 18.86 6.14
CA LEU A 242 8.03 18.21 6.85
C LEU A 242 7.64 16.80 7.27
N TYR A 243 8.57 15.86 7.08
CA TYR A 243 8.42 14.48 7.52
C TYR A 243 9.51 14.14 8.56
N PRO A 244 9.20 13.30 9.56
CA PRO A 244 10.19 12.88 10.55
C PRO A 244 11.43 12.25 9.90
N THR A 245 12.61 12.58 10.45
CA THR A 245 13.91 11.98 10.08
C THR A 245 14.46 11.04 11.16
N LYS A 246 13.67 10.84 12.23
CA LYS A 246 13.97 9.96 13.35
C LYS A 246 12.78 9.10 13.68
N ALA A 247 13.09 7.83 13.96
CA ALA A 247 12.12 6.83 14.30
C ALA A 247 11.40 7.17 15.61
N ILE A 248 10.14 6.76 15.68
CA ILE A 248 9.29 6.91 16.86
C ILE A 248 8.59 5.57 17.12
N GLY A 249 8.54 5.17 18.38
CA GLY A 249 7.89 3.93 18.82
C GLY A 249 8.85 2.75 18.94
N ASN A 250 8.33 1.66 19.51
CA ASN A 250 9.06 0.40 19.68
C ASN A 250 8.63 -0.58 18.57
N SER A 251 9.55 -0.90 17.65
CA SER A 251 9.25 -1.75 16.51
C SER A 251 8.75 -3.14 16.89
N HIS A 252 9.28 -3.74 17.95
CA HIS A 252 8.88 -5.07 18.39
C HIS A 252 7.46 -5.07 18.97
N ALA A 253 7.17 -4.10 19.85
CA ALA A 253 5.83 -3.94 20.42
C ALA A 253 4.78 -3.67 19.33
N ILE A 254 5.07 -2.78 18.39
CA ILE A 254 4.19 -2.46 17.26
C ILE A 254 3.99 -3.71 16.38
N ALA A 255 5.06 -4.39 15.98
CA ALA A 255 4.97 -5.59 15.15
C ALA A 255 4.13 -6.70 15.83
N LYS A 256 4.30 -6.88 17.14
CA LYS A 256 3.53 -7.84 17.94
C LYS A 256 2.05 -7.47 18.00
N GLU A 257 1.73 -6.20 18.22
CA GLU A 257 0.35 -5.69 18.21
C GLU A 257 -0.32 -5.91 16.86
N LEU A 258 0.35 -5.56 15.76
CA LEU A 258 -0.18 -5.74 14.41
C LEU A 258 -0.34 -7.22 14.05
N ALA A 259 0.61 -8.07 14.43
CA ALA A 259 0.48 -9.51 14.23
C ALA A 259 -0.76 -10.07 14.96
N ALA A 260 -1.01 -9.63 16.19
CA ALA A 260 -2.21 -10.02 16.93
C ALA A 260 -3.50 -9.44 16.32
N LYS A 261 -3.48 -8.17 15.91
CA LYS A 261 -4.63 -7.48 15.30
C LYS A 261 -5.16 -8.17 14.04
N TYR A 262 -4.26 -8.77 13.26
CA TYR A 262 -4.59 -9.26 11.92
C TYR A 262 -4.51 -10.79 11.76
N PHE A 263 -3.80 -11.52 12.62
CA PHE A 263 -3.51 -12.96 12.41
C PHE A 263 -3.77 -13.87 13.61
N THR A 264 -4.44 -13.38 14.66
CA THR A 264 -5.04 -14.19 15.74
C THR A 264 -6.55 -14.07 15.74
#